data_AF-A0A6A6CZ36-F1
#
_entry.id   AF-A0A6A6CZ36-F1
#
_cell.length_a   1.000
_cell.length_b   1.000
_cell.length_c   1.000
_cell.angle_alpha   90.00
_cell.angle_beta   90.00
_cell.angle_gamma   90.00
#
_symmetry.space_group_name_H-M   'P 1'
#
loop_
_entity.id
_entity.type
_entity.pdbx_description
1 polymer ?
#
loop_
_entity_poly.entity_id
_entity_poly.type
_entity_poly.pdbx_seq_one_letter_code
_entity_poly.pdbx_strand_id
1 'polypeptide(L)'
;MADQQQDEAGVDATSPNPLQRRNSLEKHLQTRPDEQDLKNRHILLDTTAAPALQAKQAELERQRITDNLKKGLANRPEKSALVEKNVLPDSNAAPALQEKQKDLERNMRADTLDKALQHRPEREALIDKNILPDSTAAPALQEKQKELEKHMRADSLDKALQSRPDREKLVDEGILKDGE
;
A
#
# COMPACT_ATOMS: atom_id res chain seq x y z
N MET A 1 43.28 -29.74 52.74
CA MET A 1 42.07 -29.46 53.53
C MET A 1 40.94 -29.26 52.55
N ALA A 2 40.20 -30.32 52.31
CA ALA A 2 39.04 -30.36 51.44
C ALA A 2 37.81 -30.12 52.30
N ASP A 3 36.96 -29.18 51.91
CA ASP A 3 35.61 -29.05 52.45
C ASP A 3 34.66 -29.14 51.25
N GLN A 4 34.00 -30.28 51.16
CA GLN A 4 33.15 -30.69 50.05
C GLN A 4 31.72 -30.66 50.60
N GLN A 5 31.02 -29.55 50.36
CA GLN A 5 29.61 -29.42 50.70
C GLN A 5 28.80 -30.33 49.79
N GLN A 6 28.29 -31.41 50.36
CA GLN A 6 27.24 -32.25 49.78
C GLN A 6 25.90 -31.74 50.34
N ASP A 7 25.13 -31.03 49.51
CA ASP A 7 23.71 -30.78 49.75
C ASP A 7 22.94 -32.09 49.48
N GLU A 8 22.84 -32.92 50.51
CA GLU A 8 21.99 -34.10 50.55
C GLU A 8 20.52 -33.67 50.46
N ALA A 9 19.91 -33.87 49.30
CA ALA A 9 18.46 -33.77 49.12
C ALA A 9 17.78 -34.87 49.98
N GLY A 10 17.49 -34.53 51.23
CA GLY A 10 16.79 -35.38 52.17
C GLY A 10 15.40 -35.75 51.67
N VAL A 11 15.27 -36.92 51.07
CA VAL A 11 13.99 -37.61 51.00
C VAL A 11 13.69 -38.16 52.39
N ASP A 12 12.90 -37.41 53.16
CA ASP A 12 12.42 -37.83 54.48
C ASP A 12 11.62 -39.13 54.32
N ALA A 13 12.23 -40.26 54.66
CA ALA A 13 11.65 -41.60 54.59
C ALA A 13 10.71 -41.90 55.78
N THR A 14 10.42 -40.91 56.62
CA THR A 14 9.46 -41.04 57.70
C THR A 14 8.05 -41.07 57.11
N SER A 15 7.38 -42.22 57.17
CA SER A 15 5.99 -42.36 56.73
C SER A 15 5.14 -41.29 57.41
N PRO A 16 4.63 -40.28 56.67
CA PRO A 16 4.09 -39.08 57.29
C PRO A 16 2.85 -39.46 58.07
N ASN A 17 2.75 -38.92 59.29
CA ASN A 17 1.60 -39.12 60.17
C ASN A 17 0.31 -38.86 59.36
N PRO A 18 -0.64 -39.81 59.31
CA PRO A 18 -1.84 -39.70 58.47
C PRO A 18 -2.58 -38.35 58.63
N LEU A 19 -2.54 -37.78 59.83
CA LEU A 19 -3.14 -36.48 60.14
C LEU A 19 -2.42 -35.31 59.47
N GLN A 20 -1.08 -35.30 59.47
CA GLN A 20 -0.29 -34.25 58.80
C GLN A 20 -0.49 -34.29 57.28
N ARG A 21 -0.53 -35.50 56.70
CA ARG A 21 -0.83 -35.69 55.27
C ARG A 21 -2.22 -35.14 54.94
N ARG A 22 -3.23 -35.44 55.74
CA ARG A 22 -4.61 -34.95 55.56
C ARG A 22 -4.68 -33.42 55.56
N ASN A 23 -4.05 -32.78 56.54
CA ASN A 23 -4.06 -31.32 56.67
C ASN A 23 -3.30 -30.63 55.52
N SER A 24 -2.17 -31.21 55.06
CA SER A 24 -1.43 -30.68 53.91
C SER A 24 -2.23 -30.76 52.60
N LEU A 25 -2.94 -31.86 52.38
CA LEU A 25 -3.76 -32.07 51.19
C LEU A 25 -4.94 -31.08 51.16
N GLU A 26 -5.61 -30.89 52.29
CA GLU A 26 -6.71 -29.93 52.43
C GLU A 26 -6.28 -28.51 52.03
N LYS A 27 -5.09 -28.07 52.48
CA LYS A 27 -4.51 -26.77 52.07
C LYS A 27 -4.27 -26.67 50.56
N HIS A 28 -3.71 -27.71 49.94
CA HIS A 28 -3.43 -27.69 48.49
C HIS A 28 -4.70 -27.75 47.63
N LEU A 29 -5.76 -28.39 48.12
CA LEU A 29 -7.06 -28.43 47.44
C LEU A 29 -7.75 -27.05 47.48
N GLN A 30 -7.58 -26.28 48.56
CA GLN A 30 -8.10 -24.90 48.65
C GLN A 30 -7.40 -23.95 47.67
N THR A 31 -6.10 -24.15 47.40
CA THR A 31 -5.32 -23.33 46.48
C THR A 31 -5.18 -23.95 45.08
N ARG A 32 -5.95 -24.99 44.78
CA ARG A 32 -5.86 -25.69 43.50
C ARG A 32 -6.40 -24.79 42.38
N PRO A 33 -5.67 -24.61 41.27
CA PRO A 33 -6.19 -23.91 40.10
C PRO A 33 -7.39 -24.62 39.47
N ASP A 34 -8.32 -23.83 38.93
CA ASP A 34 -9.47 -24.34 38.19
C ASP A 34 -9.02 -25.04 36.89
N GLU A 35 -9.84 -25.97 36.40
CA GLU A 35 -9.55 -26.69 35.15
C GLU A 35 -9.34 -25.75 33.97
N GLN A 36 -10.14 -24.68 33.89
CA GLN A 36 -10.02 -23.66 32.85
C GLN A 36 -8.71 -22.89 32.94
N ASP A 37 -8.20 -22.58 34.15
CA ASP A 37 -6.90 -21.95 34.33
C ASP A 37 -5.78 -22.86 33.79
N LEU A 38 -5.85 -24.15 34.09
CA LEU A 38 -4.87 -25.13 33.59
C LEU A 38 -4.92 -25.25 32.05
N LYS A 39 -6.09 -25.15 31.43
CA LYS A 39 -6.24 -25.12 29.96
C LYS A 39 -5.67 -23.85 29.34
N ASN A 40 -5.99 -22.69 29.91
CA ASN A 40 -5.47 -21.40 29.47
C ASN A 40 -3.95 -21.32 29.58
N ARG A 41 -3.37 -21.95 30.60
CA ARG A 41 -1.92 -22.07 30.80
C ARG A 41 -1.29 -23.18 29.96
N HIS A 42 -2.06 -23.85 29.10
CA HIS A 42 -1.63 -24.97 28.26
C HIS A 42 -1.03 -26.16 29.04
N ILE A 43 -1.44 -26.34 30.31
CA ILE A 43 -1.07 -27.49 31.13
C ILE A 43 -2.02 -28.66 30.83
N LEU A 44 -3.32 -28.39 30.80
CA LEU A 44 -4.34 -29.34 30.35
C LEU A 44 -4.71 -29.03 28.89
N LEU A 45 -4.87 -30.06 28.06
CA LEU A 45 -5.31 -29.85 26.68
C LEU A 45 -6.80 -29.48 26.67
N ASP A 46 -7.15 -28.41 25.96
CA ASP A 46 -8.54 -28.05 25.74
C ASP A 46 -9.11 -28.84 24.55
N THR A 47 -9.38 -30.12 24.77
CA THR A 47 -10.00 -30.99 23.77
C THR A 47 -11.09 -31.86 24.40
N THR A 48 -12.12 -32.14 23.61
CA THR A 48 -13.19 -33.07 23.95
C THR A 48 -12.82 -34.53 23.67
N ALA A 49 -11.66 -34.77 23.05
CA ALA A 49 -11.20 -36.13 22.77
C ALA A 49 -10.75 -36.86 24.04
N ALA A 50 -11.05 -38.16 24.08
CA ALA A 50 -10.61 -39.04 25.15
C ALA A 50 -9.07 -39.00 25.29
N PRO A 51 -8.52 -39.13 26.51
CA PRO A 51 -7.07 -39.02 26.77
C PRO A 51 -6.19 -39.85 25.84
N ALA A 52 -6.63 -41.06 25.48
CA ALA A 52 -5.89 -41.95 24.57
C ALA A 52 -5.77 -41.43 23.12
N LEU A 53 -6.67 -40.55 22.67
CA LEU A 53 -6.72 -40.02 21.30
C LEU A 53 -6.13 -38.62 21.17
N GLN A 54 -5.89 -37.92 22.28
CA GLN A 54 -5.42 -36.53 22.26
C GLN A 54 -4.11 -36.37 21.48
N ALA A 55 -3.18 -37.33 21.62
CA ALA A 55 -1.92 -37.33 20.87
C ALA A 55 -2.15 -37.43 19.35
N LYS A 56 -3.07 -38.30 18.92
CA LYS A 56 -3.40 -38.47 17.49
C LYS A 56 -4.14 -37.27 16.92
N GLN A 57 -5.02 -36.66 17.70
CA GLN A 57 -5.68 -35.41 17.31
C GLN A 57 -4.66 -34.28 17.12
N ALA A 58 -3.73 -34.10 18.06
CA ALA A 58 -2.68 -33.09 17.95
C ALA A 58 -1.75 -33.35 16.75
N GLU A 59 -1.44 -34.62 16.44
CA GLU A 59 -0.69 -35.01 15.25
C GLU A 59 -1.41 -34.62 13.97
N LEU A 60 -2.71 -34.93 13.86
CA LEU A 60 -3.54 -34.54 12.72
C LEU A 60 -3.61 -33.01 12.56
N GLU A 61 -3.78 -32.28 13.66
CA GLU A 61 -3.81 -30.82 13.64
C GLU A 61 -2.48 -30.25 13.16
N ARG A 62 -1.34 -30.77 13.65
CA ARG A 62 -0.01 -30.39 13.16
C ARG A 62 0.15 -30.66 11.66
N GLN A 63 -0.31 -31.81 11.18
CA GLN A 63 -0.28 -32.13 9.75
C GLN A 63 -1.11 -31.13 8.95
N ARG A 64 -2.34 -30.83 9.37
CA ARG A 64 -3.21 -29.83 8.74
C ARG A 64 -2.59 -28.44 8.70
N ILE A 65 -1.99 -27.99 9.81
CA ILE A 65 -1.30 -26.70 9.87
C ILE A 65 -0.10 -26.69 8.92
N THR A 66 0.66 -27.78 8.87
CA THR A 66 1.84 -27.92 8.01
C THR A 66 1.44 -27.89 6.53
N ASP A 67 0.39 -28.61 6.15
CA ASP A 67 -0.12 -28.65 4.79
C ASP A 67 -0.66 -27.28 4.35
N ASN A 68 -1.37 -26.60 5.24
CA ASN A 68 -1.86 -25.24 5.00
C ASN A 68 -0.69 -24.26 4.82
N LEU A 69 0.29 -24.29 5.72
CA LEU A 69 1.50 -23.47 5.61
C LEU A 69 2.23 -23.74 4.29
N LYS A 70 2.39 -25.01 3.91
CA LYS A 70 3.03 -25.40 2.65
C LYS A 70 2.28 -24.84 1.44
N LYS A 71 0.95 -24.89 1.44
CA LYS A 71 0.11 -24.29 0.39
C LYS A 71 0.25 -22.76 0.34
N GLY A 72 0.33 -22.09 1.50
CA GLY A 72 0.55 -20.65 1.60
C GLY A 72 1.92 -20.21 1.09
N LEU A 73 2.97 -20.97 1.44
CA LEU A 73 4.34 -20.72 0.98
C LEU A 73 4.50 -20.94 -0.53
N ALA A 74 3.82 -21.94 -1.10
CA ALA A 74 3.84 -22.21 -2.54
C ALA A 74 3.21 -21.08 -3.37
N ASN A 75 2.22 -20.38 -2.81
CA ASN A 75 1.54 -19.24 -3.46
C ASN A 75 2.02 -17.88 -2.94
N ARG A 76 3.20 -17.84 -2.31
CA ARG A 76 3.72 -16.61 -1.72
C ARG A 76 4.04 -15.59 -2.82
N PRO A 77 3.46 -14.37 -2.79
CA PRO A 77 3.83 -13.32 -3.73
C PRO A 77 5.27 -12.85 -3.52
N GLU A 78 5.91 -12.47 -4.62
CA GLU A 78 7.22 -11.80 -4.60
C GLU A 78 7.14 -10.40 -4.00
N LYS A 79 8.26 -9.89 -3.47
CA LYS A 79 8.34 -8.54 -2.87
C LYS A 79 7.88 -7.47 -3.87
N SER A 80 8.28 -7.56 -5.13
CA SER A 80 7.91 -6.61 -6.19
C SER A 80 6.40 -6.51 -6.38
N ALA A 81 5.68 -7.64 -6.39
CA ALA A 81 4.23 -7.66 -6.52
C ALA A 81 3.52 -7.02 -5.31
N LEU A 82 4.11 -7.11 -4.12
CA LEU A 82 3.59 -6.43 -2.93
C LEU A 82 3.86 -4.92 -2.95
N VAL A 83 4.99 -4.50 -3.52
CA VAL A 83 5.33 -3.08 -3.71
C VAL A 83 4.39 -2.45 -4.75
N GLU A 84 4.17 -3.11 -5.88
CA GLU A 84 3.23 -2.65 -6.92
C GLU A 84 1.80 -2.49 -6.39
N LYS A 85 1.37 -3.42 -5.51
CA LYS A 85 0.07 -3.36 -4.83
C LYS A 85 0.04 -2.38 -3.65
N ASN A 86 1.10 -1.60 -3.42
CA ASN A 86 1.23 -0.66 -2.31
C ASN A 86 1.06 -1.28 -0.91
N VAL A 87 1.34 -2.58 -0.77
CA VAL A 87 1.34 -3.28 0.53
C VAL A 87 2.67 -3.07 1.25
N LEU A 88 3.78 -3.13 0.51
CA LEU A 88 5.13 -2.83 1.01
C LEU A 88 5.65 -1.52 0.41
N PRO A 89 6.47 -0.75 1.14
CA PRO A 89 7.11 0.43 0.58
C PRO A 89 8.19 0.04 -0.45
N ASP A 90 8.30 0.82 -1.52
CA ASP A 90 9.41 0.73 -2.47
C ASP A 90 10.66 1.39 -1.90
N SER A 91 11.26 0.74 -0.89
CA SER A 91 12.48 1.24 -0.27
C SER A 91 13.39 0.10 0.15
N ASN A 92 14.69 0.39 0.13
CA ASN A 92 15.73 -0.45 0.70
C ASN A 92 16.13 -0.01 2.12
N ALA A 93 15.45 1.00 2.69
CA ALA A 93 15.69 1.43 4.07
C ALA A 93 15.27 0.35 5.07
N ALA A 94 15.98 0.31 6.21
CA ALA A 94 15.65 -0.55 7.33
C ALA A 94 14.21 -0.29 7.81
N PRO A 95 13.46 -1.30 8.30
CA PRO A 95 12.06 -1.15 8.70
C PRO A 95 11.79 0.01 9.66
N ALA A 96 12.71 0.26 10.60
CA ALA A 96 12.61 1.36 11.56
C ALA A 96 12.68 2.77 10.94
N LEU A 97 13.24 2.90 9.74
CA LEU A 97 13.44 4.19 9.07
C LEU A 97 12.42 4.46 7.95
N GLN A 98 11.65 3.46 7.53
CA GLN A 98 10.72 3.56 6.40
C GLN A 98 9.66 4.65 6.62
N GLU A 99 9.16 4.77 7.85
CA GLU A 99 8.20 5.81 8.21
C GLU A 99 8.80 7.22 8.03
N LYS A 100 9.99 7.46 8.60
CA LYS A 100 10.68 8.75 8.50
C LYS A 100 11.06 9.12 7.07
N GLN A 101 11.45 8.13 6.27
CA GLN A 101 11.70 8.34 4.85
C GLN A 101 10.43 8.77 4.12
N LYS A 102 9.30 8.09 4.36
CA LYS A 102 8.01 8.41 3.72
C LYS A 102 7.52 9.82 4.12
N ASP A 103 7.67 10.19 5.38
CA ASP A 103 7.31 11.52 5.87
C ASP A 103 8.14 12.61 5.21
N LEU A 104 9.46 12.40 5.12
CA LEU A 104 10.36 13.33 4.44
C LEU A 104 9.98 13.48 2.96
N GLU A 105 9.75 12.36 2.27
CA GLU A 105 9.38 12.35 0.86
C GLU A 105 8.05 13.08 0.62
N ARG A 106 7.08 12.91 1.53
CA ARG A 106 5.80 13.64 1.49
C ARG A 106 6.02 15.14 1.65
N ASN A 107 6.84 15.57 2.61
CA ASN A 107 7.11 16.99 2.83
C ASN A 107 7.87 17.61 1.65
N MET A 108 8.89 16.91 1.11
CA MET A 108 9.61 17.36 -0.08
C MET A 108 8.68 17.53 -1.29
N ARG A 109 7.73 16.61 -1.49
CA ARG A 109 6.69 16.74 -2.53
C ARG A 109 5.78 17.93 -2.29
N ALA A 110 5.36 18.16 -1.04
CA ALA A 110 4.53 19.31 -0.69
C ALA A 110 5.25 20.64 -0.97
N ASP A 111 6.52 20.76 -0.55
CA ASP A 111 7.33 21.96 -0.78
C ASP A 111 7.56 22.22 -2.27
N THR A 112 7.79 21.15 -3.04
CA THR A 112 7.96 21.26 -4.50
C THR A 112 6.67 21.71 -5.18
N LEU A 113 5.52 21.17 -4.75
CA LEU A 113 4.22 21.56 -5.26
C LEU A 113 3.91 23.02 -4.92
N ASP A 114 4.17 23.45 -3.68
CA ASP A 114 3.94 24.83 -3.25
C ASP A 114 4.72 25.83 -4.11
N LYS A 115 6.02 25.56 -4.34
CA LYS A 115 6.85 26.37 -5.26
C LYS A 115 6.29 26.41 -6.68
N ALA A 116 5.80 25.29 -7.20
CA ALA A 116 5.20 25.23 -8.54
C ALA A 116 3.89 26.03 -8.62
N LEU A 117 3.11 26.05 -7.53
CA LEU A 117 1.87 26.82 -7.44
C LEU A 117 2.14 28.32 -7.32
N GLN A 118 3.19 28.74 -6.60
CA GLN A 118 3.58 30.15 -6.50
C GLN A 118 3.95 30.76 -7.86
N HIS A 119 4.53 29.96 -8.76
CA HIS A 119 4.89 30.39 -10.12
C HIS A 119 3.90 29.89 -11.19
N ARG A 120 2.65 29.63 -10.80
CA ARG A 120 1.62 29.16 -11.73
C ARG A 120 1.32 30.24 -12.79
N PRO A 121 1.48 29.95 -14.09
CA PRO A 121 1.13 30.90 -15.14
C PRO A 121 -0.38 31.16 -15.20
N GLU A 122 -0.73 32.41 -15.48
CA GLU A 122 -2.11 32.79 -15.79
C GLU A 122 -2.58 32.21 -17.12
N ARG A 123 -3.91 32.12 -17.29
CA ARG A 123 -4.53 31.56 -18.50
C ARG A 123 -4.10 32.30 -19.77
N GLU A 124 -4.02 33.61 -19.71
CA GLU A 124 -3.63 34.47 -20.83
C GLU A 124 -2.22 34.13 -21.32
N ALA A 125 -1.27 33.98 -20.40
CA ALA A 125 0.11 33.57 -20.73
C ALA A 125 0.19 32.18 -21.40
N LEU A 126 -0.78 31.30 -21.14
CA LEU A 126 -0.88 30.01 -21.83
C LEU A 126 -1.52 30.12 -23.23
N ILE A 127 -2.42 31.08 -23.44
CA ILE A 127 -2.99 31.39 -24.76
C ILE A 127 -1.93 32.00 -25.66
N ASP A 128 -1.16 32.97 -25.16
CA ASP A 128 -0.07 33.61 -25.92
C ASP A 128 0.97 32.60 -26.39
N LYS A 129 1.22 31.58 -25.56
CA LYS A 129 2.12 30.45 -25.89
C LYS A 129 1.46 29.37 -26.76
N ASN A 130 0.22 29.59 -27.23
CA ASN A 130 -0.57 28.65 -28.02
C ASN A 130 -0.75 27.26 -27.35
N ILE A 131 -0.71 27.20 -26.01
CA ILE A 131 -0.96 25.97 -25.24
C ILE A 131 -2.47 25.79 -25.03
N LEU A 132 -3.17 26.86 -24.66
CA LEU A 132 -4.63 26.87 -24.52
C LEU A 132 -5.28 27.60 -25.70
N PRO A 133 -6.48 27.19 -26.14
CA PRO A 133 -7.24 27.93 -27.13
C PRO A 133 -7.82 29.21 -26.50
N ASP A 134 -7.85 30.28 -27.29
CA ASP A 134 -8.58 31.50 -26.93
C ASP A 134 -10.10 31.31 -27.16
N SER A 135 -10.72 30.51 -26.30
CA SER A 135 -12.16 30.28 -26.32
C SER A 135 -12.74 30.22 -24.91
N THR A 136 -13.94 30.80 -24.76
CA THR A 136 -14.76 30.75 -23.55
C THR A 136 -15.61 29.48 -23.47
N ALA A 137 -15.61 28.63 -24.51
CA ALA A 137 -16.35 27.38 -24.50
C ALA A 137 -15.80 26.41 -23.44
N ALA A 138 -16.70 25.59 -22.90
CA ALA A 138 -16.35 24.53 -21.96
C ALA A 138 -15.31 23.57 -22.57
N PRO A 139 -14.39 22.97 -21.78
CA PRO A 139 -13.30 22.13 -22.30
C PRO A 139 -13.75 21.02 -23.27
N ALA A 140 -14.91 20.42 -23.02
CA ALA A 140 -15.47 19.37 -23.88
C ALA A 140 -15.93 19.85 -25.27
N LEU A 141 -16.19 21.14 -25.44
CA LEU A 141 -16.69 21.73 -26.70
C LEU A 141 -15.61 22.44 -27.52
N GLN A 142 -14.45 22.73 -26.91
CA GLN A 142 -13.38 23.49 -27.55
C GLN A 142 -12.89 22.85 -28.85
N GLU A 143 -12.80 21.52 -28.89
CA GLU A 143 -12.40 20.79 -30.09
C GLU A 143 -13.40 20.98 -31.24
N LYS A 144 -14.70 20.82 -30.96
CA LYS A 144 -15.76 20.97 -31.97
C LYS A 144 -15.89 22.40 -32.47
N GLN A 145 -15.74 23.38 -31.58
CA GLN A 145 -15.69 24.77 -31.98
C GLN A 145 -14.49 25.03 -32.91
N LYS A 146 -13.29 24.57 -32.55
CA LYS A 146 -12.08 24.76 -33.37
C LYS A 146 -12.21 24.09 -34.73
N GLU A 147 -12.78 22.89 -34.79
CA GLU A 147 -13.07 22.15 -36.01
C GLU A 147 -14.03 22.92 -36.92
N LEU A 148 -15.13 23.42 -36.36
CA LEU A 148 -16.10 24.24 -37.07
C LEU A 148 -15.46 25.54 -37.59
N GLU A 149 -14.73 26.27 -36.74
CA GLU A 149 -14.05 27.49 -37.15
C GLU A 149 -13.01 27.24 -38.24
N LYS A 150 -12.31 26.10 -38.22
CA LYS A 150 -11.37 25.72 -39.28
C LYS A 150 -12.10 25.51 -40.60
N HIS A 151 -13.22 24.80 -40.60
CA HIS A 151 -14.05 24.61 -41.79
C HIS A 151 -14.58 25.96 -42.31
N MET A 152 -15.14 26.80 -41.43
CA MET A 152 -15.64 28.12 -41.81
C MET A 152 -14.55 29.01 -42.41
N ARG A 153 -13.33 28.99 -41.84
CA ARG A 153 -12.18 29.73 -42.41
C ARG A 153 -11.75 29.16 -43.77
N ALA A 154 -11.78 27.83 -43.94
CA ALA A 154 -11.44 27.19 -45.20
C ALA A 154 -12.44 27.57 -46.31
N ASP A 155 -13.73 27.49 -46.03
CA ASP A 155 -14.79 27.87 -46.98
C ASP A 155 -14.71 29.37 -47.34
N SER A 156 -14.43 30.21 -46.35
CA SER A 156 -14.23 31.65 -46.56
C SER A 156 -13.01 31.94 -47.45
N LEU A 157 -11.91 31.21 -47.23
CA LEU A 157 -10.69 31.34 -48.03
C LEU A 157 -10.91 30.87 -49.46
N ASP A 158 -11.59 29.73 -49.66
CA ASP A 158 -11.88 29.18 -50.99
C ASP A 158 -12.68 30.20 -51.83
N LYS A 159 -13.73 30.78 -51.24
CA LYS A 159 -14.51 31.85 -51.89
C LYS A 159 -13.65 33.06 -52.27
N ALA A 160 -12.75 33.51 -51.39
CA ALA A 160 -11.87 34.64 -51.66
C ALA A 160 -10.87 34.35 -52.79
N LEU A 161 -10.42 33.09 -52.91
CA LEU A 161 -9.53 32.65 -53.98
C LEU A 161 -10.25 32.54 -55.33
N GLN A 162 -11.54 32.17 -55.35
CA GLN A 162 -12.35 32.15 -56.57
C GLN A 162 -12.51 33.55 -57.19
N SER A 163 -12.61 34.59 -56.36
CA SER A 163 -12.69 35.99 -56.80
C SER A 163 -11.32 36.69 -56.90
N ARG A 164 -10.23 35.93 -57.00
CA ARG A 164 -8.88 36.48 -57.05
C ARG A 164 -8.69 37.35 -58.32
N PRO A 165 -8.25 38.61 -58.21
CA PRO A 165 -7.94 39.43 -59.37
C PRO A 165 -6.76 38.84 -60.17
N ASP A 166 -6.90 38.84 -61.48
CA ASP A 166 -5.80 38.49 -62.40
C ASP A 166 -4.69 39.54 -62.33
N ARG A 167 -3.48 39.16 -62.75
CA ARG A 167 -2.29 40.02 -62.69
C ARG A 167 -2.50 41.37 -63.39
N GLU A 168 -3.14 41.37 -64.54
CA GLU A 168 -3.39 42.57 -65.34
C GLU A 168 -4.25 43.58 -64.57
N LYS A 169 -5.29 43.13 -63.87
CA LYS A 169 -6.13 44.00 -63.03
C LYS A 169 -5.35 44.65 -61.89
N LEU A 170 -4.37 43.95 -61.32
CA LEU A 170 -3.52 44.49 -60.27
C LEU A 170 -2.50 45.52 -60.78
N VAL A 171 -2.11 45.41 -62.05
CA VAL A 171 -1.30 46.43 -62.74
C VAL A 171 -2.14 47.67 -62.99
N ASP A 172 -3.35 47.50 -63.53
CA ASP A 172 -4.27 48.61 -63.83
C ASP A 172 -4.62 49.42 -62.57
N GLU A 173 -4.76 48.75 -61.43
CA GLU A 173 -4.97 49.39 -60.12
C GLU A 173 -3.70 50.02 -59.52
N GLY A 174 -2.56 49.91 -60.21
CA GLY A 174 -1.28 50.50 -59.80
C GLY A 174 -0.62 49.81 -58.59
N ILE A 175 -1.12 48.63 -58.19
CA ILE A 175 -0.60 47.84 -57.07
C ILE A 175 0.64 47.05 -57.51
N LEU A 176 0.61 46.49 -58.71
CA LEU A 176 1.72 45.77 -59.32
C LEU A 176 2.36 46.62 -60.42
N LYS A 177 3.69 46.63 -60.50
CA LYS A 177 4.38 47.27 -61.63
C LYS A 177 4.31 46.36 -62.85
N ASP A 178 4.06 46.95 -64.03
CA ASP A 178 4.33 46.29 -65.29
C ASP A 178 5.80 45.91 -65.36
N GLY A 179 6.06 44.66 -65.74
CA GLY A 179 7.42 44.11 -65.73
C GLY A 179 8.33 44.85 -66.71
N GLU A 180 9.60 45.05 -66.29
CA GLU A 180 10.73 44.95 -67.23
C GLU A 180 10.84 43.51 -67.77
#